data_AF-A0A3S8VPW4-F1
#
_entry.id   AF-A0A3S8VPW4-F1
#
_cell.length_a   1.000
_cell.length_b   1.000
_cell.length_c   1.000
_cell.angle_alpha   90.00
_cell.angle_beta   90.00
_cell.angle_gamma   90.00
#
_symmetry.space_group_name_H-M   'P 1'
#
loop_
_entity.id
_entity.type
_entity.pdbx_description
1 polymer ?
#
loop_
_entity_poly.entity_id
_entity_poly.type
_entity_poly.pdbx_seq_one_letter_code
_entity_poly.pdbx_strand_id
1 'polypeptide(L)'
;MSANPGIERLCAAAEEAAGLVGVDCPPEKMTSLLAAFPNVVTDSTVVFNAVNKGGSIRDMSFDFTVPLAEGNPYERALEHGLAEETDHPVRGMFADLLTALPVDCYGVDYGVNSGFNKSYAVFPMGRLQELGPLAAVPAMSTALSKWMDVLVEYGLDGKVSTVAIDHANRTWNVYFNGLSPEHFERATVQAMLRDFGLPEPSGQLLDFAATSSALYPTFGWDAAEIERVSFSTRTTDPAALPSHVEPKLGVLAAKAPYTYEGDRKLVFAGALTADGEYFKLATYYQLATAAHDRVRRGS
;
A
#
# COMPACT_ATOMS: atom_id res chain seq x y z
N MET A 1 20.74 -5.58 -27.73
CA MET A 1 19.60 -6.21 -27.03
C MET A 1 18.38 -5.38 -27.37
N SER A 2 17.39 -5.92 -28.09
CA SER A 2 16.15 -5.17 -28.32
C SER A 2 15.44 -5.03 -26.98
N ALA A 3 15.11 -3.80 -26.58
CA ALA A 3 14.38 -3.56 -25.35
C ALA A 3 13.03 -4.30 -25.40
N ASN A 4 12.62 -4.85 -24.26
CA ASN A 4 11.36 -5.58 -24.13
C ASN A 4 10.21 -4.57 -24.35
N PRO A 5 9.35 -4.73 -25.37
CA PRO A 5 8.28 -3.76 -25.67
C PRO A 5 7.31 -3.55 -24.50
N GLY A 6 7.15 -4.54 -23.62
CA GLY A 6 6.35 -4.40 -22.40
C GLY A 6 6.98 -3.44 -21.39
N ILE A 7 8.31 -3.50 -21.24
CA ILE A 7 9.08 -2.59 -20.38
C ILE A 7 8.98 -1.16 -20.90
N GLU A 8 9.20 -0.96 -22.21
CA GLU A 8 9.09 0.37 -22.83
C GLU A 8 7.70 1.00 -22.62
N ARG A 9 6.64 0.22 -22.82
CA ARG A 9 5.26 0.71 -22.59
C ARG A 9 5.00 1.07 -21.14
N LEU A 10 5.47 0.24 -20.20
CA LEU A 10 5.31 0.52 -18.77
C LEU A 10 6.11 1.76 -18.35
N CYS A 11 7.34 1.93 -18.85
CA CYS A 11 8.12 3.16 -18.63
C CYS A 11 7.43 4.40 -19.19
N ALA A 12 6.85 4.34 -20.39
CA ALA A 12 6.13 5.47 -20.97
C ALA A 12 4.86 5.82 -20.16
N ALA A 13 4.10 4.81 -19.74
CA ALA A 13 2.94 5.01 -18.87
C ALA A 13 3.33 5.57 -17.50
N ALA A 14 4.50 5.16 -16.99
CA ALA A 14 5.06 5.67 -15.75
C ALA A 14 5.34 7.18 -15.83
N GLU A 15 6.03 7.57 -16.89
CA GLU A 15 6.39 8.96 -17.19
C GLU A 15 5.14 9.83 -17.38
N GLU A 16 4.15 9.33 -18.13
CA GLU A 16 2.87 10.00 -18.30
C GLU A 16 2.17 10.24 -16.96
N ALA A 17 2.05 9.20 -16.12
CA ALA A 17 1.35 9.28 -14.85
C ALA A 17 2.07 10.22 -13.85
N ALA A 18 3.41 10.17 -13.81
CA ALA A 18 4.22 11.08 -12.99
C ALA A 18 4.09 12.54 -13.47
N GLY A 19 4.05 12.76 -14.78
CA GLY A 19 3.81 14.06 -15.39
C GLY A 19 2.47 14.69 -14.99
N LEU A 20 1.41 13.89 -14.82
CA LEU A 20 0.08 14.37 -14.40
C LEU A 20 0.10 15.02 -13.00
N VAL A 21 1.02 14.61 -12.13
CA VAL A 21 1.20 15.15 -10.78
C VAL A 21 2.42 16.08 -10.66
N GLY A 22 3.16 16.28 -11.76
CA GLY A 22 4.35 17.13 -11.82
C GLY A 22 5.55 16.53 -11.08
N VAL A 23 5.71 15.21 -11.15
CA VAL A 23 6.88 14.48 -10.66
C VAL A 23 7.71 14.02 -11.86
N ASP A 24 9.02 14.23 -11.82
CA ASP A 24 9.92 13.74 -12.86
C ASP A 24 10.11 12.22 -12.70
N CYS A 25 10.05 11.49 -13.82
CA CYS A 25 10.26 10.05 -13.88
C CYS A 25 11.38 9.68 -14.86
N PRO A 26 12.63 9.61 -14.38
CA PRO A 26 13.76 9.30 -15.24
C PRO A 26 13.67 7.86 -15.79
N PRO A 27 13.66 7.65 -17.12
CA PRO A 27 13.52 6.33 -17.72
C PRO A 27 14.55 5.30 -17.25
N GLU A 28 15.76 5.74 -16.91
CA GLU A 28 16.84 4.88 -16.42
C GLU A 28 16.51 4.23 -15.07
N LYS A 29 15.83 4.93 -14.17
CA LYS A 29 15.43 4.38 -12.87
C LYS A 29 14.38 3.29 -13.03
N MET A 30 13.38 3.54 -13.88
CA MET A 30 12.35 2.55 -14.20
C MET A 30 12.92 1.35 -14.93
N THR A 31 13.87 1.56 -15.85
CA THR A 31 14.53 0.47 -16.57
C THR A 31 15.32 -0.43 -15.61
N SER A 32 16.06 0.15 -14.66
CA SER A 32 16.80 -0.61 -13.62
C SER A 32 15.87 -1.43 -12.74
N LEU A 33 14.74 -0.85 -12.30
CA LEU A 33 13.71 -1.58 -11.53
C LEU A 33 13.16 -2.76 -12.33
N LEU A 34 12.74 -2.52 -13.58
CA LEU A 34 12.11 -3.56 -14.40
C LEU A 34 13.11 -4.64 -14.87
N ALA A 35 14.40 -4.34 -14.88
CA ALA A 35 15.44 -5.34 -15.07
C ALA A 35 15.58 -6.29 -13.86
N ALA A 36 15.36 -5.79 -12.63
CA ALA A 36 15.32 -6.61 -11.43
C ALA A 36 14.03 -7.44 -11.31
N PHE A 37 12.92 -6.93 -11.84
CA PHE A 37 11.61 -7.59 -11.80
C PHE A 37 10.99 -7.73 -13.20
N PRO A 38 11.55 -8.59 -14.07
CA PRO A 38 11.14 -8.66 -15.47
C PRO A 38 9.71 -9.17 -15.68
N ASN A 39 9.17 -9.98 -14.75
CA ASN A 39 7.81 -10.55 -14.84
C ASN A 39 6.69 -9.56 -14.48
N VAL A 40 7.04 -8.31 -14.12
CA VAL A 40 6.07 -7.23 -13.88
C VAL A 40 5.24 -6.93 -15.12
N VAL A 41 5.83 -7.04 -16.31
CA VAL A 41 5.17 -6.68 -17.57
C VAL A 41 4.27 -7.79 -18.15
N THR A 42 4.24 -8.97 -17.53
CA THR A 42 3.52 -10.14 -18.07
C THR A 42 2.35 -10.59 -17.20
N ASP A 43 2.53 -10.73 -15.88
CA ASP A 43 1.48 -11.27 -15.00
C ASP A 43 1.49 -10.64 -13.61
N SER A 44 1.57 -9.32 -13.56
CA SER A 44 1.54 -8.56 -12.30
C SER A 44 0.40 -7.56 -12.28
N THR A 45 -0.15 -7.32 -11.09
CA THR A 45 -0.95 -6.11 -10.88
C THR A 45 0.02 -4.96 -10.71
N VAL A 46 -0.19 -3.86 -11.44
CA VAL A 46 0.66 -2.66 -11.39
C VAL A 46 -0.21 -1.45 -11.06
N VAL A 47 0.23 -0.69 -10.07
CA VAL A 47 -0.47 0.46 -9.51
C VAL A 47 0.51 1.62 -9.43
N PHE A 48 -0.02 2.80 -9.75
CA PHE A 48 0.65 4.08 -9.71
C PHE A 48 0.10 4.86 -8.52
N ASN A 49 0.93 5.16 -7.53
CA ASN A 49 0.48 5.72 -6.27
C ASN A 49 1.12 7.09 -5.99
N ALA A 50 0.29 8.07 -5.62
CA ALA A 50 0.70 9.42 -5.30
C ALA A 50 0.19 9.82 -3.91
N VAL A 51 1.00 10.59 -3.17
CA VAL A 51 0.72 11.00 -1.79
C VAL A 51 0.91 12.51 -1.66
N ASN A 52 -0.09 13.23 -1.13
CA ASN A 52 -0.04 14.70 -0.98
C ASN A 52 0.41 15.17 0.42
N LYS A 53 1.33 14.45 1.07
CA LYS A 53 1.77 14.76 2.44
C LYS A 53 2.44 16.14 2.49
N GLY A 54 1.95 17.01 3.38
CA GLY A 54 2.46 18.38 3.51
C GLY A 54 1.99 19.33 2.39
N GLY A 55 0.89 19.01 1.71
CA GLY A 55 0.29 19.86 0.67
C GLY A 55 1.01 19.82 -0.67
N SER A 56 1.90 18.85 -0.89
CA SER A 56 2.52 18.64 -2.20
C SER A 56 2.79 17.16 -2.46
N ILE A 57 2.76 16.80 -3.74
CA ILE A 57 3.19 15.48 -4.23
C ILE A 57 4.66 15.63 -4.60
N ARG A 58 5.53 14.97 -3.83
CA ARG A 58 6.99 15.03 -4.00
C ARG A 58 7.56 13.83 -4.73
N ASP A 59 6.82 12.72 -4.73
CA ASP A 59 7.22 11.49 -5.38
C ASP A 59 5.98 10.71 -5.80
N MET A 60 6.21 9.71 -6.65
CA MET A 60 5.22 8.76 -7.12
C MET A 60 5.79 7.36 -6.99
N SER A 61 5.01 6.43 -6.44
CA SER A 61 5.41 5.03 -6.29
C SER A 61 4.78 4.13 -7.34
N PHE A 62 5.56 3.12 -7.71
CA PHE A 62 5.22 2.03 -8.60
C PHE A 62 5.07 0.79 -7.75
N ASP A 63 3.82 0.42 -7.57
CA ASP A 63 3.42 -0.67 -6.71
C ASP A 63 3.06 -1.86 -7.60
N PHE A 64 3.74 -2.99 -7.43
CA PHE A 64 3.45 -4.18 -8.23
C PHE A 64 3.52 -5.47 -7.43
N THR A 65 2.69 -6.44 -7.80
CA THR A 65 2.68 -7.77 -7.18
C THR A 65 3.62 -8.73 -7.90
N VAL A 66 4.25 -9.65 -7.19
CA VAL A 66 5.19 -10.63 -7.72
C VAL A 66 4.94 -12.01 -7.07
N PRO A 67 5.00 -13.12 -7.82
CA PRO A 67 4.91 -14.47 -7.26
C PRO A 67 6.03 -14.79 -6.27
N LEU A 68 5.75 -15.57 -5.23
CA LEU A 68 6.76 -15.97 -4.24
C LEU A 68 7.93 -16.77 -4.82
N ALA A 69 7.73 -17.46 -5.95
CA ALA A 69 8.79 -18.21 -6.63
C ALA A 69 9.96 -17.32 -7.10
N GLU A 70 9.77 -16.00 -7.15
CA GLU A 70 10.78 -15.01 -7.50
C GLU A 70 11.72 -14.66 -6.33
N GLY A 71 11.53 -15.27 -5.16
CA GLY A 71 12.38 -15.10 -3.98
C GLY A 71 11.96 -13.95 -3.06
N ASN A 72 12.87 -13.52 -2.20
CA ASN A 72 12.63 -12.43 -1.25
C ASN A 72 12.77 -11.07 -1.96
N PRO A 73 11.78 -10.15 -1.84
CA PRO A 73 11.81 -8.85 -2.51
C PRO A 73 12.98 -7.96 -2.10
N TYR A 74 13.35 -7.96 -0.82
CA TYR A 74 14.44 -7.13 -0.31
C TYR A 74 15.79 -7.68 -0.71
N GLU A 75 16.02 -8.99 -0.61
CA GLU A 75 17.28 -9.61 -1.07
C GLU A 75 17.49 -9.40 -2.58
N ARG A 76 16.43 -9.52 -3.38
CA ARG A 76 16.50 -9.18 -4.82
C ARG A 76 16.81 -7.70 -5.04
N ALA A 77 16.21 -6.79 -4.24
CA ALA A 77 16.52 -5.37 -4.33
C ALA A 77 18.00 -5.09 -3.99
N LEU A 78 18.58 -5.79 -3.02
CA LEU A 78 20.01 -5.71 -2.69
C LEU A 78 20.90 -6.21 -3.84
N GLU A 79 20.59 -7.40 -4.39
CA GLU A 79 21.36 -8.00 -5.50
C GLU A 79 21.44 -7.10 -6.74
N HIS A 80 20.40 -6.30 -6.97
CA HIS A 80 20.30 -5.38 -8.10
C HIS A 80 20.68 -3.93 -7.74
N GLY A 81 21.16 -3.66 -6.51
CA GLY A 81 21.58 -2.32 -6.08
C GLY A 81 20.44 -1.31 -5.97
N LEU A 82 19.20 -1.78 -5.77
CA LEU A 82 17.99 -0.95 -5.61
C LEU A 82 17.70 -0.59 -4.15
N ALA A 83 18.32 -1.30 -3.21
CA ALA A 83 18.21 -1.07 -1.77
C ALA A 83 19.59 -1.05 -1.11
N GLU A 84 19.69 -0.39 0.04
CA GLU A 84 20.88 -0.41 0.89
C GLU A 84 20.78 -1.53 1.92
N GLU A 85 21.93 -2.16 2.21
CA GLU A 85 22.04 -3.19 3.23
C GLU A 85 21.87 -2.61 4.65
N THR A 86 21.20 -3.36 5.52
CA THR A 86 21.00 -2.96 6.92
C THR A 86 21.04 -4.15 7.88
N ASP A 87 21.54 -3.91 9.09
CA ASP A 87 21.46 -4.84 10.23
C ASP A 87 20.16 -4.65 11.04
N HIS A 88 19.29 -3.72 10.63
CA HIS A 88 18.03 -3.44 11.31
C HIS A 88 17.03 -4.61 11.15
N PRO A 89 16.18 -4.91 12.16
CA PRO A 89 15.20 -6.02 12.09
C PRO A 89 14.27 -6.02 10.87
N VAL A 90 14.06 -4.87 10.24
CA VAL A 90 13.29 -4.71 9.00
C VAL A 90 13.77 -5.65 7.88
N ARG A 91 15.07 -5.95 7.82
CA ARG A 91 15.65 -6.88 6.84
C ARG A 91 15.03 -8.28 6.93
N GLY A 92 14.93 -8.82 8.13
CA GLY A 92 14.47 -10.18 8.38
C GLY A 92 12.95 -10.34 8.33
N MET A 93 12.21 -9.24 8.51
CA MET A 93 10.76 -9.26 8.73
C MET A 93 9.98 -10.00 7.64
N PHE A 94 10.35 -9.83 6.37
CA PHE A 94 9.64 -10.54 5.28
C PHE A 94 9.84 -12.06 5.34
N ALA A 95 11.05 -12.52 5.67
CA ALA A 95 11.35 -13.94 5.83
C ALA A 95 10.65 -14.53 7.06
N ASP A 96 10.57 -13.76 8.16
CA ASP A 96 9.84 -14.16 9.35
C ASP A 96 8.34 -14.32 9.06
N LEU A 97 7.76 -13.38 8.31
CA LEU A 97 6.36 -13.44 7.87
C LEU A 97 6.09 -14.67 6.98
N LEU A 98 6.99 -14.98 6.05
CA LEU A 98 6.87 -16.19 5.21
C LEU A 98 6.89 -17.48 6.03
N THR A 99 7.63 -17.49 7.15
CA THR A 99 7.73 -18.65 8.03
C THR A 99 6.49 -18.81 8.89
N ALA A 100 5.92 -17.70 9.37
CA ALA A 100 4.80 -17.70 10.31
C ALA A 100 3.43 -17.80 9.61
N LEU A 101 3.29 -17.25 8.40
CA LEU A 101 1.99 -16.99 7.78
C LEU A 101 1.93 -17.45 6.32
N PRO A 102 0.74 -17.83 5.83
CA PRO A 102 0.55 -18.26 4.45
C PRO A 102 0.51 -17.05 3.51
N VAL A 103 1.66 -16.52 3.14
CA VAL A 103 1.77 -15.48 2.11
C VAL A 103 1.44 -16.10 0.74
N ASP A 104 0.64 -15.41 -0.08
CA ASP A 104 0.23 -15.86 -1.42
C ASP A 104 1.15 -15.28 -2.51
N CYS A 105 1.46 -13.99 -2.38
CA CYS A 105 2.39 -13.27 -3.22
C CYS A 105 3.00 -12.10 -2.43
N TYR A 106 4.00 -11.44 -2.99
CA TYR A 106 4.49 -10.18 -2.43
C TYR A 106 4.18 -9.00 -3.32
N GLY A 107 4.16 -7.81 -2.72
CA GLY A 107 4.19 -6.56 -3.45
C GLY A 107 5.54 -5.87 -3.29
N VAL A 108 5.88 -4.99 -4.22
CA VAL A 108 6.98 -4.03 -4.12
C VAL A 108 6.40 -2.64 -4.35
N ASP A 109 6.78 -1.67 -3.51
CA ASP A 109 6.58 -0.23 -3.72
C ASP A 109 7.95 0.39 -3.98
N TYR A 110 8.09 0.94 -5.18
CA TYR A 110 9.28 1.64 -5.63
C TYR A 110 8.93 3.08 -5.96
N GLY A 111 9.46 4.03 -5.22
CA GLY A 111 9.34 5.44 -5.54
C GLY A 111 10.25 5.83 -6.69
N VAL A 112 9.72 6.56 -7.66
CA VAL A 112 10.49 7.05 -8.81
C VAL A 112 11.72 7.85 -8.36
N ASN A 113 11.58 8.65 -7.29
CA ASN A 113 12.68 9.41 -6.72
C ASN A 113 13.30 8.73 -5.50
N SER A 114 12.49 8.11 -4.65
CA SER A 114 12.94 7.50 -3.38
C SER A 114 13.53 6.09 -3.50
N GLY A 115 13.35 5.40 -4.64
CA GLY A 115 13.87 4.05 -4.84
C GLY A 115 13.02 2.97 -4.17
N PHE A 116 13.62 1.83 -3.83
CA PHE A 116 12.92 0.72 -3.19
C PHE A 116 12.48 1.12 -1.78
N ASN A 117 11.17 1.29 -1.57
CA ASN A 117 10.62 1.75 -0.29
C ASN A 117 10.06 0.60 0.52
N LYS A 118 9.13 -0.16 -0.07
CA LYS A 118 8.36 -1.17 0.67
C LYS A 118 8.29 -2.51 -0.02
N SER A 119 8.18 -3.54 0.80
CA SER A 119 7.71 -4.86 0.38
C SER A 119 6.39 -5.18 1.09
N TYR A 120 5.45 -5.82 0.40
CA TYR A 120 4.18 -6.25 0.97
C TYR A 120 4.15 -7.77 1.06
N ALA A 121 3.75 -8.34 2.19
CA ALA A 121 3.31 -9.72 2.29
C ALA A 121 1.79 -9.77 2.12
N VAL A 122 1.30 -10.32 1.02
CA VAL A 122 -0.13 -10.40 0.70
C VAL A 122 -0.66 -11.77 1.06
N PHE A 123 -1.69 -11.83 1.89
CA PHE A 123 -2.33 -13.09 2.29
C PHE A 123 -3.47 -13.48 1.32
N PRO A 124 -3.89 -14.75 1.27
CA PRO A 124 -5.02 -15.17 0.45
C PRO A 124 -6.31 -14.45 0.84
N MET A 125 -6.96 -13.73 -0.09
CA MET A 125 -8.18 -12.97 0.22
C MET A 125 -9.36 -13.83 0.71
N GLY A 126 -9.40 -15.12 0.33
CA GLY A 126 -10.39 -16.08 0.83
C GLY A 126 -10.12 -16.61 2.24
N ARG A 127 -8.99 -16.23 2.84
CA ARG A 127 -8.56 -16.62 4.18
C ARG A 127 -7.74 -15.48 4.78
N LEU A 128 -8.44 -14.48 5.32
CA LEU A 128 -7.80 -13.41 6.10
C LEU A 128 -7.16 -13.98 7.36
N GLN A 129 -6.12 -13.31 7.86
CA GLN A 129 -5.28 -13.80 8.95
C GLN A 129 -5.67 -13.17 10.29
N GLU A 130 -5.41 -13.93 11.35
CA GLU A 130 -5.59 -13.52 12.75
C GLU A 130 -4.39 -12.72 13.25
N LEU A 131 -4.60 -11.87 14.25
CA LEU A 131 -3.56 -11.04 14.86
C LEU A 131 -2.59 -11.84 15.72
N GLY A 132 -3.04 -12.93 16.35
CA GLY A 132 -2.21 -13.78 17.20
C GLY A 132 -0.96 -14.32 16.49
N PRO A 133 -1.08 -14.99 15.32
CA PRO A 133 0.05 -15.43 14.53
C PRO A 133 0.97 -14.28 14.07
N LEU A 134 0.41 -13.10 13.78
CA LEU A 134 1.22 -11.91 13.45
C LEU A 134 2.05 -11.43 14.65
N ALA A 135 1.49 -11.44 15.86
CA ALA A 135 2.22 -11.02 17.06
C ALA A 135 3.31 -12.00 17.48
N ALA A 136 3.25 -13.24 16.98
CA ALA A 136 4.33 -14.23 17.15
C ALA A 136 5.54 -13.96 16.24
N VAL A 137 5.42 -13.08 15.24
CA VAL A 137 6.55 -12.67 14.38
C VAL A 137 7.53 -11.83 15.21
N PRO A 138 8.80 -12.25 15.38
CA PRO A 138 9.73 -11.60 16.29
C PRO A 138 9.85 -10.09 16.07
N ALA A 139 9.98 -9.67 14.81
CA ALA A 139 10.11 -8.27 14.42
C ALA A 139 8.88 -7.41 14.74
N MET A 140 7.68 -7.99 14.91
CA MET A 140 6.43 -7.25 15.18
C MET A 140 5.98 -7.35 16.63
N SER A 141 6.47 -8.37 17.34
CA SER A 141 5.91 -8.86 18.59
C SER A 141 5.67 -7.78 19.64
N THR A 142 6.66 -6.95 19.94
CA THR A 142 6.56 -5.92 21.00
C THR A 142 5.47 -4.90 20.73
N ALA A 143 5.47 -4.28 19.54
CA ALA A 143 4.51 -3.23 19.21
C ALA A 143 3.11 -3.82 18.98
N LEU A 144 2.98 -4.95 18.27
CA LEU A 144 1.67 -5.53 18.02
C LEU A 144 1.01 -6.06 19.30
N SER A 145 1.79 -6.69 20.20
CA SER A 145 1.25 -7.23 21.46
C SER A 145 0.69 -6.14 22.36
N LYS A 146 1.29 -4.93 22.36
CA LYS A 146 0.77 -3.77 23.12
C LYS A 146 -0.65 -3.39 22.68
N TRP A 147 -0.94 -3.48 21.39
CA TRP A 147 -2.20 -3.01 20.81
C TRP A 147 -3.22 -4.14 20.58
N MET A 148 -2.84 -5.39 20.88
CA MET A 148 -3.63 -6.58 20.58
C MET A 148 -5.06 -6.49 21.10
N ASP A 149 -5.23 -6.23 22.39
CA ASP A 149 -6.55 -6.22 23.03
C ASP A 149 -7.47 -5.16 22.42
N VAL A 150 -6.94 -3.96 22.13
CA VAL A 150 -7.69 -2.86 21.52
C VAL A 150 -8.08 -3.21 20.07
N LEU A 151 -7.16 -3.77 19.29
CA LEU A 151 -7.46 -4.21 17.92
C LEU A 151 -8.54 -5.30 17.88
N VAL A 152 -8.49 -6.24 18.83
CA VAL A 152 -9.51 -7.30 18.99
C VAL A 152 -10.86 -6.71 19.39
N GLU A 153 -10.88 -5.75 20.34
CA GLU A 153 -12.10 -5.06 20.78
C GLU A 153 -12.82 -4.35 19.61
N TYR A 154 -12.05 -3.76 18.69
CA TYR A 154 -12.58 -3.17 17.45
C TYR A 154 -12.93 -4.19 16.36
N GLY A 155 -12.91 -5.49 16.64
CA GLY A 155 -13.31 -6.54 15.70
C GLY A 155 -12.34 -6.75 14.53
N LEU A 156 -11.09 -6.33 14.67
CA LEU A 156 -10.08 -6.41 13.60
C LEU A 156 -9.35 -7.77 13.54
N ASP A 157 -9.56 -8.64 14.52
CA ASP A 157 -8.99 -9.99 14.49
C ASP A 157 -9.62 -10.86 13.38
N GLY A 158 -8.80 -11.70 12.77
CA GLY A 158 -9.18 -12.50 11.60
C GLY A 158 -9.44 -11.68 10.33
N LYS A 159 -9.04 -10.39 10.29
CA LYS A 159 -9.28 -9.48 9.15
C LYS A 159 -8.02 -9.04 8.41
N VAL A 160 -6.85 -9.56 8.79
CA VAL A 160 -5.57 -9.13 8.21
C VAL A 160 -5.41 -9.66 6.79
N SER A 161 -5.22 -8.76 5.83
CA SER A 161 -5.08 -9.10 4.41
C SER A 161 -3.66 -8.92 3.89
N THR A 162 -2.90 -8.01 4.48
CA THR A 162 -1.57 -7.63 4.00
C THR A 162 -0.75 -7.04 5.15
N VAL A 163 0.55 -7.31 5.16
CA VAL A 163 1.53 -6.55 5.94
C VAL A 163 2.45 -5.82 4.98
N ALA A 164 2.57 -4.50 5.09
CA ALA A 164 3.58 -3.74 4.35
C ALA A 164 4.77 -3.47 5.25
N ILE A 165 5.97 -3.59 4.71
CA ILE A 165 7.24 -3.38 5.40
C ILE A 165 7.92 -2.22 4.68
N ASP A 166 8.03 -1.08 5.34
CA ASP A 166 8.67 0.12 4.83
C ASP A 166 10.14 0.12 5.28
N HIS A 167 11.03 -0.25 4.36
CA HIS A 167 12.47 -0.34 4.57
C HIS A 167 13.11 1.03 4.72
N ALA A 168 12.60 2.03 4.00
CA ALA A 168 13.11 3.39 4.02
C ALA A 168 12.82 4.10 5.36
N ASN A 169 11.61 3.92 5.89
CA ASN A 169 11.18 4.58 7.12
C ASN A 169 11.25 3.71 8.37
N ARG A 170 11.60 2.41 8.23
CA ARG A 170 11.58 1.43 9.33
C ARG A 170 10.22 1.44 10.03
N THR A 171 9.18 1.28 9.22
CA THR A 171 7.81 1.11 9.72
C THR A 171 7.15 -0.08 9.05
N TRP A 172 6.02 -0.51 9.57
CA TRP A 172 5.21 -1.53 8.96
C TRP A 172 3.73 -1.25 9.17
N ASN A 173 2.91 -1.67 8.20
CA ASN A 173 1.47 -1.48 8.22
C ASN A 173 0.76 -2.83 8.31
N VAL A 174 -0.35 -2.89 9.03
CA VAL A 174 -1.26 -4.04 9.02
C VAL A 174 -2.55 -3.64 8.34
N TYR A 175 -2.85 -4.26 7.20
CA TYR A 175 -4.07 -3.96 6.45
C TYR A 175 -5.20 -4.87 6.87
N PHE A 176 -6.31 -4.26 7.29
CA PHE A 176 -7.55 -4.94 7.62
C PHE A 176 -8.59 -4.76 6.51
N ASN A 177 -9.19 -5.87 6.08
CA ASN A 177 -10.23 -5.93 5.05
C ASN A 177 -11.43 -6.75 5.52
N GLY A 178 -12.53 -6.73 4.76
CA GLY A 178 -13.75 -7.47 5.14
C GLY A 178 -14.42 -6.91 6.39
N LEU A 179 -14.29 -5.59 6.56
CA LEU A 179 -14.88 -4.80 7.64
C LEU A 179 -16.31 -4.41 7.28
N SER A 180 -17.18 -4.33 8.30
CA SER A 180 -18.55 -3.85 8.14
C SER A 180 -18.60 -2.32 8.11
N PRO A 181 -19.70 -1.72 7.58
CA PRO A 181 -19.90 -0.27 7.65
C PRO A 181 -19.81 0.33 9.05
N GLU A 182 -20.15 -0.44 10.10
CA GLU A 182 -20.10 -0.02 11.51
C GLU A 182 -18.68 0.39 11.96
N HIS A 183 -17.62 -0.20 11.37
CA HIS A 183 -16.23 0.16 11.64
C HIS A 183 -15.89 1.58 11.18
N PHE A 184 -16.66 2.11 10.23
CA PHE A 184 -16.44 3.40 9.59
C PHE A 184 -17.48 4.45 9.98
N GLU A 185 -18.38 4.11 10.91
CA GLU A 185 -19.24 5.08 11.53
C GLU A 185 -18.41 6.14 12.26
N ARG A 186 -18.85 7.40 12.15
CA ARG A 186 -18.12 8.55 12.69
C ARG A 186 -17.71 8.37 14.16
N ALA A 187 -18.64 7.91 15.00
CA ALA A 187 -18.39 7.70 16.42
C ALA A 187 -17.36 6.59 16.67
N THR A 188 -17.44 5.48 15.91
CA THR A 188 -16.47 4.37 15.97
C THR A 188 -15.09 4.82 15.56
N VAL A 189 -14.95 5.56 14.45
CA VAL A 189 -13.67 6.09 13.96
C VAL A 189 -13.05 7.05 14.97
N GLN A 190 -13.83 7.98 15.51
CA GLN A 190 -13.34 8.92 16.54
C GLN A 190 -12.89 8.19 17.81
N ALA A 191 -13.64 7.17 18.25
CA ALA A 191 -13.27 6.36 19.40
C ALA A 191 -11.96 5.60 19.14
N MET A 192 -11.86 4.92 18.00
CA MET A 192 -10.69 4.14 17.62
C MET A 192 -9.43 5.00 17.56
N LEU A 193 -9.50 6.16 16.90
CA LEU A 193 -8.34 7.05 16.76
C LEU A 193 -7.89 7.60 18.11
N ARG A 194 -8.84 7.95 19.00
CA ARG A 194 -8.53 8.38 20.37
C ARG A 194 -7.87 7.27 21.18
N ASP A 195 -8.37 6.04 21.09
CA ASP A 195 -7.83 4.90 21.83
C ASP A 195 -6.43 4.50 21.31
N PHE A 196 -6.16 4.73 20.01
CA PHE A 196 -4.83 4.62 19.43
C PHE A 196 -3.89 5.80 19.77
N GLY A 197 -4.37 6.82 20.49
CA GLY A 197 -3.59 7.98 20.88
C GLY A 197 -3.34 8.99 19.75
N LEU A 198 -4.10 8.93 18.66
CA LEU A 198 -4.05 9.89 17.57
C LEU A 198 -4.91 11.13 17.87
N PRO A 199 -4.61 12.29 17.25
CA PRO A 199 -5.39 13.51 17.45
C PRO A 199 -6.84 13.37 16.93
N GLU A 200 -7.69 14.33 17.27
CA GLU A 200 -9.06 14.36 16.75
C GLU A 200 -9.05 14.55 15.22
N PRO A 201 -9.72 13.67 14.44
CA PRO A 201 -9.79 13.81 12.99
C PRO A 201 -10.65 15.00 12.57
N SER A 202 -10.33 15.58 11.42
CA SER A 202 -11.13 16.60 10.78
C SER A 202 -12.48 16.03 10.30
N GLY A 203 -13.46 16.91 10.10
CA GLY A 203 -14.72 16.53 9.46
C GLY A 203 -14.49 15.92 8.07
N GLN A 204 -13.52 16.44 7.32
CA GLN A 204 -13.16 15.94 5.99
C GLN A 204 -12.65 14.49 6.04
N LEU A 205 -11.77 14.16 6.99
CA LEU A 205 -11.28 12.80 7.15
C LEU A 205 -12.39 11.86 7.63
N LEU A 206 -13.27 12.29 8.52
CA LEU A 206 -14.42 11.50 8.97
C LEU A 206 -15.42 11.21 7.85
N ASP A 207 -15.73 12.22 7.04
CA ASP A 207 -16.61 12.06 5.87
C ASP A 207 -15.98 11.10 4.85
N PHE A 208 -14.66 11.17 4.66
CA PHE A 208 -13.93 10.21 3.83
C PHE A 208 -13.94 8.79 4.42
N ALA A 209 -13.65 8.65 5.72
CA ALA A 209 -13.59 7.38 6.42
C ALA A 209 -14.93 6.62 6.31
N ALA A 210 -16.06 7.32 6.34
CA ALA A 210 -17.40 6.74 6.16
C ALA A 210 -17.61 6.04 4.80
N THR A 211 -16.78 6.35 3.78
CA THR A 211 -16.80 5.69 2.46
C THR A 211 -15.83 4.51 2.36
N SER A 212 -15.04 4.27 3.40
CA SER A 212 -13.96 3.28 3.39
C SER A 212 -14.48 1.87 3.65
N SER A 213 -13.67 0.90 3.23
CA SER A 213 -13.92 -0.54 3.42
C SER A 213 -12.70 -1.28 3.97
N ALA A 214 -11.58 -0.57 4.11
CA ALA A 214 -10.36 -1.07 4.70
C ALA A 214 -9.70 0.02 5.55
N LEU A 215 -8.96 -0.40 6.57
CA LEU A 215 -8.11 0.47 7.37
C LEU A 215 -6.77 -0.19 7.65
N TYR A 216 -5.75 0.62 7.92
CA TYR A 216 -4.44 0.13 8.31
C TYR A 216 -3.72 1.08 9.28
N PRO A 217 -3.42 0.64 10.51
CA PRO A 217 -2.43 1.30 11.35
C PRO A 217 -1.01 1.06 10.84
N THR A 218 -0.13 2.02 11.13
CA THR A 218 1.32 1.96 10.91
C THR A 218 2.02 1.93 12.27
N PHE A 219 3.01 1.06 12.40
CA PHE A 219 3.83 0.88 13.58
C PHE A 219 5.31 1.08 13.21
N GLY A 220 6.10 1.57 14.16
CA GLY A 220 7.56 1.65 14.04
C GLY A 220 8.26 0.57 14.88
N TRP A 221 9.57 0.42 14.68
CA TRP A 221 10.42 -0.28 15.65
C TRP A 221 10.91 0.64 16.76
N ASP A 222 11.04 1.93 16.46
CA ASP A 222 11.59 2.93 17.38
C ASP A 222 10.51 3.63 18.23
N ALA A 223 9.23 3.38 17.95
CA ALA A 223 8.07 3.90 18.66
C ALA A 223 7.13 2.77 19.08
N ALA A 224 6.62 2.83 20.30
CA ALA A 224 5.64 1.84 20.78
C ALA A 224 4.20 2.23 20.39
N GLU A 225 4.00 3.45 19.91
CA GLU A 225 2.72 4.05 19.57
C GLU A 225 2.38 3.78 18.10
N ILE A 226 1.08 3.75 17.78
CA ILE A 226 0.64 3.76 16.39
C ILE A 226 1.00 5.12 15.79
N GLU A 227 1.84 5.13 14.76
CA GLU A 227 2.33 6.37 14.14
C GLU A 227 1.26 7.04 13.27
N ARG A 228 0.38 6.22 12.69
CA ARG A 228 -0.63 6.65 11.73
C ARG A 228 -1.73 5.61 11.61
N VAL A 229 -2.95 6.07 11.35
CA VAL A 229 -4.02 5.23 10.79
C VAL A 229 -4.43 5.76 9.44
N SER A 230 -4.64 4.87 8.49
CA SER A 230 -5.19 5.20 7.18
C SER A 230 -6.47 4.43 6.93
N PHE A 231 -7.46 5.11 6.36
CA PHE A 231 -8.69 4.53 5.85
C PHE A 231 -8.62 4.51 4.33
N SER A 232 -9.21 3.52 3.68
CA SER A 232 -9.18 3.44 2.22
C SER A 232 -10.46 2.90 1.62
N THR A 233 -10.76 3.41 0.43
CA THR A 233 -11.91 3.01 -0.38
C THR A 233 -11.46 2.68 -1.80
N ARG A 234 -12.10 1.66 -2.38
CA ARG A 234 -11.92 1.29 -3.79
C ARG A 234 -13.12 1.80 -4.56
N THR A 235 -12.87 2.42 -5.70
CA THR A 235 -13.92 3.03 -6.52
C THR A 235 -13.52 3.04 -7.99
N THR A 236 -14.52 3.20 -8.85
CA THR A 236 -14.33 3.53 -10.27
C THR A 236 -14.64 4.99 -10.57
N ASP A 237 -15.19 5.72 -9.60
CA ASP A 237 -15.52 7.12 -9.73
C ASP A 237 -14.31 8.01 -9.40
N PRO A 238 -13.73 8.71 -10.40
CA PRO A 238 -12.61 9.63 -10.17
C PRO A 238 -12.98 10.86 -9.34
N ALA A 239 -14.27 11.15 -9.16
CA ALA A 239 -14.77 12.24 -8.34
C ALA A 239 -15.08 11.82 -6.89
N ALA A 240 -14.84 10.56 -6.53
CA ALA A 240 -15.13 10.03 -5.20
C ALA A 240 -14.20 10.54 -4.09
N LEU A 241 -13.03 11.09 -4.44
CA LEU A 241 -12.22 11.84 -3.47
C LEU A 241 -13.06 13.03 -2.98
N PRO A 242 -12.95 13.47 -1.71
CA PRO A 242 -13.46 14.78 -1.33
C PRO A 242 -12.81 15.80 -2.28
N SER A 243 -13.60 16.33 -3.21
CA SER A 243 -13.15 16.94 -4.48
C SER A 243 -12.29 18.21 -4.35
N HIS A 244 -11.98 18.59 -3.11
CA HIS A 244 -11.26 19.77 -2.67
C HIS A 244 -9.93 19.46 -1.98
N VAL A 245 -9.54 18.19 -1.83
CA VAL A 245 -8.32 17.79 -1.09
C VAL A 245 -7.03 18.13 -1.85
N GLU A 246 -6.93 17.74 -3.12
CA GLU A 246 -5.73 17.99 -3.94
C GLU A 246 -6.07 17.90 -5.44
N PRO A 247 -6.07 19.03 -6.17
CA PRO A 247 -6.37 19.05 -7.61
C PRO A 247 -5.52 18.09 -8.43
N LYS A 248 -4.23 17.90 -8.10
CA LYS A 248 -3.35 16.97 -8.82
C LYS A 248 -3.77 15.52 -8.68
N LEU A 249 -4.26 15.11 -7.51
CA LEU A 249 -4.82 13.76 -7.32
C LEU A 249 -6.10 13.57 -8.16
N GLY A 250 -6.93 14.61 -8.28
CA GLY A 250 -8.09 14.59 -9.17
C GLY A 250 -7.72 14.44 -10.65
N VAL A 251 -6.68 15.14 -11.10
CA VAL A 251 -6.15 14.99 -12.47
C VAL A 251 -5.64 13.56 -12.70
N LEU A 252 -4.88 13.01 -11.77
CA LEU A 252 -4.39 11.63 -11.84
C LEU A 252 -5.56 10.62 -11.87
N ALA A 253 -6.55 10.77 -10.98
CA ALA A 253 -7.74 9.92 -10.95
C ALA A 253 -8.49 9.90 -12.29
N ALA A 254 -8.57 11.05 -12.96
CA ALA A 254 -9.28 11.21 -14.22
C ALA A 254 -8.48 10.78 -15.45
N LYS A 255 -7.14 10.88 -15.42
CA LYS A 255 -6.31 10.73 -16.63
C LYS A 255 -5.26 9.63 -16.58
N ALA A 256 -5.03 8.98 -15.45
CA ALA A 256 -3.99 7.95 -15.34
C ALA A 256 -4.14 6.85 -16.42
N PRO A 257 -3.04 6.42 -17.07
CA PRO A 257 -3.09 5.39 -18.09
C PRO A 257 -3.44 4.03 -17.45
N TYR A 258 -4.07 3.14 -18.24
CA TYR A 258 -4.38 1.76 -17.86
C TYR A 258 -4.54 0.87 -19.10
N THR A 259 -4.36 -0.45 -18.93
CA THR A 259 -4.30 -1.42 -20.04
C THR A 259 -5.48 -2.39 -20.12
N TYR A 260 -6.37 -2.36 -19.13
CA TYR A 260 -7.56 -3.22 -19.06
C TYR A 260 -8.80 -2.54 -19.63
N GLU A 261 -9.82 -3.33 -19.97
CA GLU A 261 -11.12 -2.83 -20.42
C GLU A 261 -12.00 -2.38 -19.24
N GLY A 262 -12.97 -1.51 -19.52
CA GLY A 262 -13.94 -1.00 -18.56
C GLY A 262 -13.45 0.23 -17.81
N ASP A 263 -14.07 0.48 -16.65
CA ASP A 263 -13.79 1.66 -15.83
C ASP A 263 -12.45 1.54 -15.10
N ARG A 264 -11.75 2.67 -14.96
CA ARG A 264 -10.51 2.76 -14.20
C ARG A 264 -10.76 2.33 -12.75
N LYS A 265 -9.87 1.53 -12.21
CA LYS A 265 -9.89 1.13 -10.79
C LYS A 265 -9.00 2.08 -10.00
N LEU A 266 -9.54 2.60 -8.91
CA LEU A 266 -8.90 3.58 -8.04
C LEU A 266 -8.93 3.10 -6.58
N VAL A 267 -7.89 3.43 -5.82
CA VAL A 267 -7.89 3.34 -4.37
C VAL A 267 -7.56 4.71 -3.80
N PHE A 268 -8.51 5.31 -3.10
CA PHE A 268 -8.25 6.50 -2.31
C PHE A 268 -7.94 6.10 -0.88
N ALA A 269 -7.05 6.85 -0.23
CA ALA A 269 -6.83 6.71 1.20
C ALA A 269 -6.68 8.08 1.87
N GLY A 270 -7.26 8.22 3.06
CA GLY A 270 -7.08 9.34 3.97
C GLY A 270 -6.34 8.84 5.21
N ALA A 271 -5.33 9.58 5.64
CA ALA A 271 -4.45 9.16 6.72
C ALA A 271 -4.31 10.24 7.78
N LEU A 272 -4.29 9.81 9.05
CA LEU A 272 -4.10 10.65 10.22
C LEU A 272 -2.82 10.28 10.94
N THR A 273 -1.97 11.27 11.18
CA THR A 273 -0.75 11.18 12.00
C THR A 273 -0.84 12.15 13.17
N ALA A 274 0.13 12.11 14.08
CA ALA A 274 0.28 13.12 15.13
C ALA A 274 0.40 14.55 14.58
N ASP A 275 1.02 14.72 13.41
CA ASP A 275 1.31 16.04 12.81
C ASP A 275 0.22 16.53 11.84
N GLY A 276 -0.83 15.73 11.63
CA GLY A 276 -1.96 16.09 10.79
C GLY A 276 -2.33 15.03 9.74
N GLU A 277 -3.08 15.49 8.75
CA GLU A 277 -3.78 14.65 7.77
C GLU A 277 -3.20 14.78 6.38
N TYR A 278 -3.32 13.70 5.61
CA TYR A 278 -3.01 13.71 4.19
C TYR A 278 -3.71 12.56 3.47
N PHE A 279 -3.72 12.63 2.15
CA PHE A 279 -4.43 11.72 1.27
C PHE A 279 -3.51 11.10 0.23
N LYS A 280 -3.97 9.98 -0.30
CA LYS A 280 -3.27 9.17 -1.29
C LYS A 280 -4.24 8.73 -2.37
N LEU A 281 -3.71 8.53 -3.56
CA LEU A 281 -4.42 7.89 -4.65
C LEU A 281 -3.53 6.84 -5.30
N ALA A 282 -4.06 5.64 -5.43
CA ALA A 282 -3.51 4.55 -6.21
C ALA A 282 -4.38 4.33 -7.45
N THR A 283 -3.81 4.41 -8.66
CA THR A 283 -4.49 4.13 -9.93
C THR A 283 -3.94 2.84 -10.52
N TYR A 284 -4.82 1.86 -10.79
CA TYR A 284 -4.39 0.61 -11.41
C TYR A 284 -4.06 0.84 -12.88
N TYR A 285 -2.83 0.52 -13.28
CA TYR A 285 -2.39 0.49 -14.67
C TYR A 285 -2.65 -0.88 -15.30
N GLN A 286 -2.24 -1.95 -14.61
CA GLN A 286 -2.36 -3.34 -15.08
C GLN A 286 -2.99 -4.21 -13.99
N LEU A 287 -3.76 -5.21 -14.38
CA LEU A 287 -4.32 -6.22 -13.50
C LEU A 287 -3.68 -7.57 -13.81
N ALA A 288 -3.23 -8.30 -12.79
CA ALA A 288 -2.76 -9.67 -12.99
C ALA A 288 -3.90 -10.56 -13.51
N THR A 289 -3.57 -11.54 -14.34
CA THR A 289 -4.56 -12.45 -14.96
C THR A 289 -5.33 -13.21 -13.88
N ALA A 290 -4.63 -13.70 -12.85
CA ALA A 290 -5.23 -14.37 -11.69
C ALA A 290 -6.01 -13.42 -10.74
N ALA A 291 -5.70 -12.12 -10.72
CA ALA A 291 -6.46 -11.14 -9.96
C ALA A 291 -7.81 -10.82 -10.64
N HIS A 292 -7.87 -10.92 -11.97
CA HIS A 292 -9.11 -10.79 -12.74
C HIS A 292 -10.14 -11.88 -12.36
N ASP A 293 -9.68 -13.09 -12.06
CA ASP A 293 -10.55 -14.20 -11.62
C ASP A 293 -11.03 -14.08 -10.17
N ARG A 294 -10.28 -13.41 -9.29
CA ARG A 294 -10.65 -13.22 -7.88
C ARG A 294 -11.68 -12.11 -7.67
N VAL A 295 -11.65 -11.06 -8.48
CA VAL A 295 -12.67 -9.98 -8.46
C VAL A 295 -14.02 -10.48 -8.97
N ARG A 296 -14.03 -11.44 -9.91
CA ARG A 296 -15.26 -11.96 -10.53
C ARG A 296 -16.07 -12.92 -9.65
N ARG A 297 -15.53 -13.39 -8.53
CA ARG A 297 -16.23 -14.30 -7.59
C ARG A 297 -16.93 -13.58 -6.43
N GLY A 298 -16.94 -12.25 -6.42
CA GLY A 298 -17.56 -11.43 -5.37
C GLY A 298 -18.65 -10.48 -5.85
N SER A 299 -19.27 -10.74 -7.01
CA SER A 299 -20.45 -10.02 -7.53
C SER A 299 -21.68 -10.91 -7.48
#